data_AF-A0A9P8FG54-F1
#
_entry.id   AF-A0A9P8FG54-F1
#
_cell.length_a   1.000
_cell.length_b   1.000
_cell.length_c   1.000
_cell.angle_alpha   90.00
_cell.angle_beta   90.00
_cell.angle_gamma   90.00
#
_symmetry.space_group_name_H-M   'P 1'
#
loop_
_entity.id
_entity.type
_entity.pdbx_description
1 polymer ?
#
loop_
_entity_poly.entity_id
_entity_poly.type
_entity_poly.pdbx_seq_one_letter_code
_entity_poly.pdbx_strand_id
1 'polypeptide(L)'
;YATRFNRLDGLIAQLSFSIRKSWKSVPTWLTPAVNKDAITIGKQEMTAVGRAFISKWLVEDVFDRYFHPDIDLALSTQLKQMQNNIRLFAPPASVHEDEEYLTSKVVNWRLTTLEAMQDILRLPEASNHRSHLTDLLKTQLRTALEAHLDNPPMSDLDGGVHMICELAVAMLGHLPQESRDVTIEYFLPGSALNTDLMKLESGIPALTTSIAEEMTERGSVNSELTDSNDRASTELPSRRRNMLSAFTGHKKGHPAQGKLNGGSSTSLAGKEDRVRLAVGIAAHVRERGILVKAPVFTAV
;
A
#
# COMPACT_ATOMS: atom_id res chain seq x y z
N TYR A 1 -16.33 -11.88 10.31
CA TYR A 1 -15.18 -11.19 9.71
C TYR A 1 -14.10 -10.84 10.71
N ALA A 2 -14.41 -10.11 11.80
CA ALA A 2 -13.43 -9.74 12.82
C ALA A 2 -12.51 -10.89 13.25
N THR A 3 -13.06 -12.07 13.55
CA THR A 3 -12.26 -13.28 13.90
C THR A 3 -11.27 -13.71 12.81
N ARG A 4 -11.64 -13.65 11.52
CA ARG A 4 -10.76 -14.03 10.40
C ARG A 4 -9.62 -13.02 10.23
N PHE A 5 -9.94 -11.72 10.28
CA PHE A 5 -8.93 -10.66 10.22
C PHE A 5 -7.99 -10.66 11.43
N ASN A 6 -8.50 -10.89 12.64
CA ASN A 6 -7.66 -11.01 13.84
C ASN A 6 -6.74 -12.24 13.77
N ARG A 7 -7.21 -13.36 13.20
CA ARG A 7 -6.36 -14.53 12.96
C ARG A 7 -5.28 -14.23 11.92
N LEU A 8 -5.63 -13.52 10.85
CA LEU A 8 -4.68 -13.08 9.83
C LEU A 8 -3.61 -12.16 10.43
N ASP A 9 -4.00 -11.16 11.23
CA ASP A 9 -3.08 -10.28 11.96
C ASP A 9 -2.14 -11.07 12.89
N GLY A 10 -2.66 -12.09 13.59
CA GLY A 10 -1.85 -12.99 14.42
C GLY A 10 -0.78 -13.75 13.63
N LEU A 11 -1.14 -14.29 12.45
CA LEU A 11 -0.17 -14.97 11.58
C LEU A 11 0.89 -14.01 11.03
N ILE A 12 0.47 -12.81 10.63
CA ILE A 12 1.38 -11.75 10.17
C ILE A 12 2.35 -11.37 11.29
N ALA A 13 1.86 -11.17 12.51
CA ALA A 13 2.68 -10.84 13.67
C ALA A 13 3.70 -11.94 13.99
N GLN A 14 3.28 -13.21 13.93
CA GLN A 14 4.15 -14.37 14.17
C GLN A 14 5.28 -14.45 13.15
N LEU A 15 4.97 -14.37 11.84
CA LEU A 15 5.98 -14.39 10.79
C LEU A 15 6.90 -13.17 10.87
N SER A 16 6.35 -11.98 11.09
CA SER A 16 7.13 -10.75 11.21
C SER A 16 8.09 -10.80 12.39
N PHE A 17 7.70 -11.46 13.47
CA PHE A 17 8.58 -11.70 14.61
C PHE A 17 9.72 -12.65 14.24
N SER A 18 9.45 -13.78 13.56
CA SER A 18 10.50 -14.76 13.22
C SER A 18 11.56 -14.16 12.29
N ILE A 19 11.18 -13.32 11.32
CA ILE A 19 12.12 -12.72 10.35
C ILE A 19 12.77 -11.40 10.82
N ARG A 20 12.45 -10.89 12.02
CA ARG A 20 12.84 -9.53 12.46
C ARG A 20 14.35 -9.25 12.46
N LYS A 21 15.19 -10.28 12.55
CA LYS A 21 16.66 -10.17 12.55
C LYS A 21 17.29 -10.43 11.19
N SER A 22 16.49 -10.82 10.19
CA SER A 22 16.97 -11.23 8.87
C SER A 22 16.85 -10.12 7.84
N TRP A 23 16.44 -8.91 8.20
CA TRP A 23 16.35 -7.80 7.25
C TRP A 23 17.74 -7.31 6.82
N LYS A 24 17.94 -7.14 5.51
CA LYS A 24 19.12 -6.48 4.93
C LYS A 24 18.82 -5.08 4.39
N SER A 25 17.57 -4.83 4.03
CA SER A 25 17.11 -3.54 3.52
C SER A 25 15.65 -3.31 3.89
N VAL A 26 15.26 -2.05 4.04
CA VAL A 26 13.86 -1.65 4.25
C VAL A 26 13.25 -1.27 2.89
N PRO A 27 12.01 -1.67 2.57
CA PRO A 27 11.31 -1.21 1.37
C PRO A 27 11.30 0.31 1.26
N THR A 28 11.51 0.85 0.05
CA THR A 28 11.69 2.31 -0.16
C THR A 28 10.56 3.15 0.41
N TRP A 29 9.31 2.67 0.35
CA TRP A 29 8.15 3.40 0.88
C TRP A 29 8.09 3.45 2.42
N LEU A 30 8.90 2.64 3.11
CA LEU A 30 9.04 2.62 4.57
C LEU A 30 10.26 3.38 5.08
N THR A 31 11.23 3.73 4.22
CA THR A 31 12.45 4.41 4.67
C THR A 31 12.22 5.73 5.42
N PRO A 32 11.16 6.53 5.15
CA PRO A 32 10.89 7.73 5.96
C PRO A 32 10.31 7.43 7.35
N ALA A 33 9.82 6.20 7.58
CA ALA A 33 9.11 5.80 8.79
C ALA A 33 9.95 4.96 9.76
N VAL A 34 11.19 4.60 9.37
CA VAL A 34 12.04 3.65 10.06
C VAL A 34 13.35 4.31 10.44
N ASN A 35 13.79 4.13 11.68
CA ASN A 35 15.06 4.64 12.18
C ASN A 35 16.26 4.04 11.41
N LYS A 36 17.32 4.83 11.21
CA LYS A 36 18.52 4.41 10.46
C LYS A 36 19.22 3.16 11.02
N ASP A 37 19.20 2.99 12.32
CA ASP A 37 19.82 1.89 13.06
C ASP A 37 18.89 0.69 13.27
N ALA A 38 17.63 0.77 12.81
CA ALA A 38 16.62 -0.26 13.05
C ALA A 38 17.05 -1.64 12.54
N ILE A 39 17.65 -1.70 11.34
CA ILE A 39 18.14 -2.95 10.74
C ILE A 39 19.21 -3.59 11.64
N THR A 40 20.20 -2.80 12.08
CA THR A 40 21.29 -3.27 12.94
C THR A 40 20.79 -3.71 14.32
N ILE A 41 19.77 -3.02 14.85
CA ILE A 41 19.17 -3.36 16.14
C ILE A 41 18.34 -4.65 16.06
N GLY A 42 17.56 -4.86 14.99
CA GLY A 42 16.81 -6.09 14.74
C GLY A 42 15.76 -6.44 15.80
N LYS A 43 15.05 -5.44 16.35
CA LYS A 43 14.07 -5.59 17.45
C LYS A 43 12.62 -5.29 16.99
N GLN A 44 11.80 -4.73 17.90
CA GLN A 44 10.37 -4.46 17.72
C GLN A 44 10.08 -3.62 16.47
N GLU A 45 10.95 -2.66 16.13
CA GLU A 45 10.79 -1.85 14.92
C GLU A 45 10.87 -2.70 13.64
N MET A 46 11.76 -3.69 13.57
CA MET A 46 11.83 -4.58 12.40
C MET A 46 10.69 -5.61 12.36
N THR A 47 10.14 -5.99 13.51
CA THR A 47 8.87 -6.71 13.55
C THR A 47 7.74 -5.85 13.00
N ALA A 48 7.70 -4.56 13.34
CA ALA A 48 6.71 -3.62 12.81
C ALA A 48 6.86 -3.44 11.28
N VAL A 49 8.09 -3.34 10.77
CA VAL A 49 8.38 -3.32 9.31
C VAL A 49 7.83 -4.56 8.61
N GLY A 50 8.06 -5.76 9.14
CA GLY A 50 7.51 -6.99 8.54
C GLY A 50 5.99 -7.01 8.52
N ARG A 51 5.34 -6.56 9.61
CA ARG A 51 3.88 -6.50 9.67
C ARG A 51 3.32 -5.51 8.66
N ALA A 52 3.93 -4.33 8.55
CA ALA A 52 3.58 -3.29 7.60
C ALA A 52 3.70 -3.79 6.16
N PHE A 53 4.82 -4.44 5.83
CA PHE A 53 5.09 -4.99 4.51
C PHE A 53 4.05 -6.02 4.08
N ILE A 54 3.81 -7.04 4.92
CA ILE A 54 2.88 -8.12 4.60
C ILE A 54 1.43 -7.58 4.53
N SER A 55 1.06 -6.67 5.43
CA SER A 55 -0.29 -6.08 5.43
C SER A 55 -0.57 -5.29 4.15
N LYS A 56 0.36 -4.44 3.71
CA LYS A 56 0.24 -3.71 2.45
C LYS A 56 0.15 -4.67 1.26
N TRP A 57 1.03 -5.67 1.20
CA TRP A 57 1.03 -6.69 0.14
C TRP A 57 -0.30 -7.44 0.07
N LEU A 58 -0.87 -7.84 1.20
CA LEU A 58 -2.18 -8.52 1.23
C LEU A 58 -3.30 -7.64 0.66
N VAL A 59 -3.30 -6.34 0.95
CA VAL A 59 -4.30 -5.43 0.38
C VAL A 59 -4.09 -5.30 -1.13
N GLU A 60 -2.90 -4.88 -1.57
CA GLU A 60 -2.62 -4.52 -2.96
C GLU A 60 -2.52 -5.72 -3.92
N ASP A 61 -1.88 -6.80 -3.48
CA ASP A 61 -1.56 -7.96 -4.32
C ASP A 61 -2.57 -9.10 -4.18
N VAL A 62 -3.45 -9.06 -3.17
CA VAL A 62 -4.49 -10.09 -2.96
C VAL A 62 -5.90 -9.51 -3.02
N PHE A 63 -6.30 -8.72 -2.03
CA PHE A 63 -7.69 -8.29 -1.87
C PHE A 63 -8.13 -7.30 -2.95
N ASP A 64 -7.21 -6.46 -3.44
CA ASP A 64 -7.49 -5.49 -4.51
C ASP A 64 -7.25 -6.05 -5.92
N ARG A 65 -6.63 -7.24 -6.03
CA ARG A 65 -6.24 -7.84 -7.31
C ARG A 65 -7.19 -8.94 -7.80
N TYR A 66 -7.73 -9.75 -6.88
CA TYR A 66 -8.53 -10.91 -7.26
C TYR A 66 -9.97 -10.79 -6.77
N PHE A 67 -10.91 -11.36 -7.53
CA PHE A 67 -12.33 -11.31 -7.19
C PHE A 67 -12.74 -12.54 -6.37
N HIS A 68 -12.49 -13.73 -6.92
CA HIS A 68 -12.85 -15.00 -6.30
C HIS A 68 -11.76 -16.05 -6.61
N PRO A 69 -11.41 -16.95 -5.67
CA PRO A 69 -10.33 -17.92 -5.87
C PRO A 69 -10.73 -19.16 -6.68
N ASP A 70 -12.02 -19.47 -6.77
CA ASP A 70 -12.51 -20.72 -7.39
C ASP A 70 -12.75 -20.59 -8.90
N ILE A 71 -12.30 -19.51 -9.52
CA ILE A 71 -12.45 -19.25 -10.96
C ILE A 71 -11.09 -19.02 -11.58
N ASP A 72 -11.02 -19.08 -12.91
CA ASP A 72 -9.79 -18.81 -13.66
C ASP A 72 -9.13 -17.49 -13.21
N LEU A 73 -7.81 -17.50 -13.14
CA LEU A 73 -7.01 -16.40 -12.59
C LEU A 73 -7.21 -15.10 -13.38
N ALA A 74 -7.24 -15.18 -14.72
CA ALA A 74 -7.40 -14.01 -15.56
C ALA A 74 -8.82 -13.43 -15.41
N LEU A 75 -9.83 -14.30 -15.39
CA LEU A 75 -11.22 -13.87 -15.14
C LEU A 75 -11.38 -13.24 -13.75
N SER A 76 -10.81 -13.83 -12.70
CA SER A 76 -10.83 -13.29 -11.34
C SER A 76 -10.24 -11.89 -11.27
N THR A 77 -9.12 -11.69 -11.95
CA THR A 77 -8.44 -10.38 -12.01
C THR A 77 -9.30 -9.35 -12.74
N GLN A 78 -9.87 -9.71 -13.89
CA GLN A 78 -10.72 -8.83 -14.68
C GLN A 78 -11.99 -8.43 -13.93
N LEU A 79 -12.67 -9.38 -13.27
CA LEU A 79 -13.87 -9.09 -12.47
C LEU A 79 -13.56 -8.14 -11.32
N LYS A 80 -12.40 -8.31 -10.65
CA LYS A 80 -12.01 -7.40 -9.58
C LYS A 80 -11.73 -6.00 -10.12
N GLN A 81 -11.05 -5.89 -11.25
CA GLN A 81 -10.84 -4.62 -11.93
C GLN A 81 -12.15 -3.95 -12.32
N MET A 82 -13.12 -4.71 -12.87
CA MET A 82 -14.45 -4.20 -13.17
C MET A 82 -15.17 -3.69 -11.91
N GLN A 83 -15.13 -4.43 -10.81
CA GLN A 83 -15.71 -4.00 -9.53
C GLN A 83 -15.10 -2.67 -9.06
N ASN A 84 -13.76 -2.55 -9.08
CA ASN A 84 -13.06 -1.33 -8.70
C ASN A 84 -13.44 -0.16 -9.62
N ASN A 85 -13.56 -0.42 -10.92
CA ASN A 85 -13.93 0.56 -11.93
C ASN A 85 -15.35 1.12 -11.74
N ILE A 86 -16.30 0.36 -11.16
CA ILE A 86 -17.65 0.87 -10.87
C ILE A 86 -17.57 2.12 -9.99
N ARG A 87 -16.68 2.12 -8.99
CA ARG A 87 -16.45 3.28 -8.12
C ARG A 87 -15.56 4.31 -8.77
N LEU A 88 -14.46 3.89 -9.42
CA LEU A 88 -13.51 4.81 -10.04
C LEU A 88 -14.16 5.73 -11.08
N PHE A 89 -15.12 5.22 -11.84
CA PHE A 89 -15.83 5.97 -12.88
C PHE A 89 -17.23 6.45 -12.44
N ALA A 90 -17.58 6.34 -11.16
CA ALA A 90 -18.80 6.94 -10.64
C ALA A 90 -18.66 8.47 -10.60
N PRO A 91 -19.73 9.23 -10.89
CA PRO A 91 -19.75 10.65 -10.61
C PRO A 91 -19.44 10.91 -9.13
N PRO A 92 -18.73 12.01 -8.78
CA PRO A 92 -18.54 12.38 -7.38
C PRO A 92 -19.88 12.49 -6.66
N ALA A 93 -20.00 11.86 -5.50
CA ALA A 93 -21.18 11.97 -4.68
C ALA A 93 -21.35 13.43 -4.21
N SER A 94 -22.55 13.96 -4.41
CA SER A 94 -22.92 15.31 -3.98
C SER A 94 -23.62 15.30 -2.63
N VAL A 95 -24.29 14.19 -2.31
CA VAL A 95 -25.01 13.95 -1.06
C VAL A 95 -24.79 12.52 -0.58
N HIS A 96 -25.11 12.24 0.69
CA HIS A 96 -24.97 10.91 1.29
C HIS A 96 -25.75 9.81 0.55
N GLU A 97 -26.93 10.14 0.03
CA GLU A 97 -27.76 9.21 -0.77
C GLU A 97 -27.04 8.71 -2.04
N ASP A 98 -26.16 9.53 -2.63
CA ASP A 98 -25.37 9.14 -3.81
C ASP A 98 -24.35 8.05 -3.45
N GLU A 99 -23.73 8.12 -2.26
CA GLU A 99 -22.79 7.11 -1.77
C GLU A 99 -23.50 5.80 -1.41
N GLU A 100 -24.68 5.87 -0.80
CA GLU A 100 -25.51 4.68 -0.51
C GLU A 100 -25.96 4.00 -1.81
N TYR A 101 -26.35 4.79 -2.81
CA TYR A 101 -26.71 4.28 -4.14
C TYR A 101 -25.52 3.61 -4.82
N LEU A 102 -24.35 4.24 -4.83
CA LEU A 102 -23.14 3.66 -5.41
C LEU A 102 -22.74 2.36 -4.69
N THR A 103 -22.85 2.34 -3.37
CA THR A 103 -22.60 1.15 -2.54
C THR A 103 -23.56 0.01 -2.89
N SER A 104 -24.85 0.31 -3.02
CA SER A 104 -25.86 -0.66 -3.44
C SER A 104 -25.59 -1.19 -4.85
N LYS A 105 -25.17 -0.32 -5.78
CA LYS A 105 -24.79 -0.70 -7.15
C LYS A 105 -23.63 -1.68 -7.17
N VAL A 106 -22.57 -1.44 -6.39
CA VAL A 106 -21.41 -2.35 -6.30
C VAL A 106 -21.79 -3.70 -5.70
N VAL A 107 -22.57 -3.69 -4.61
CA VAL A 107 -23.02 -4.93 -3.95
C VAL A 107 -23.91 -5.75 -4.89
N ASN A 108 -24.90 -5.12 -5.53
CA ASN A 108 -25.81 -5.79 -6.45
C ASN A 108 -25.04 -6.37 -7.66
N TRP A 109 -24.13 -5.59 -8.26
CA TRP A 109 -23.29 -6.09 -9.35
C TRP A 109 -22.55 -7.37 -8.92
N ARG A 110 -21.91 -7.33 -7.76
CA ARG A 110 -21.12 -8.45 -7.23
C ARG A 110 -21.97 -9.70 -6.99
N LEU A 111 -23.11 -9.55 -6.32
CA LEU A 111 -24.01 -10.67 -6.00
C LEU A 111 -24.61 -11.28 -7.27
N THR A 112 -25.12 -10.45 -8.18
CA THR A 112 -25.69 -10.93 -9.45
C THR A 112 -24.64 -11.59 -10.33
N THR A 113 -23.41 -11.04 -10.40
CA THR A 113 -22.30 -11.68 -11.11
C THR A 113 -21.98 -13.05 -10.52
N LEU A 114 -21.90 -13.17 -9.19
CA LEU A 114 -21.60 -14.45 -8.54
C LEU A 114 -22.73 -15.48 -8.68
N GLU A 115 -23.99 -15.03 -8.68
CA GLU A 115 -25.17 -15.85 -8.96
C GLU A 115 -25.16 -16.38 -10.40
N ALA A 116 -24.80 -15.52 -11.37
CA ALA A 116 -24.68 -15.89 -12.77
C ALA A 116 -23.54 -16.89 -13.06
N MET A 117 -22.57 -17.01 -12.14
CA MET A 117 -21.41 -17.91 -12.26
C MET A 117 -21.54 -19.19 -11.43
N GLN A 118 -22.73 -19.50 -10.90
CA GLN A 118 -22.93 -20.68 -10.04
C GLN A 118 -22.60 -22.01 -10.72
N ASP A 119 -22.78 -22.11 -12.03
CA ASP A 119 -22.38 -23.27 -12.83
C ASP A 119 -20.85 -23.42 -12.83
N ILE A 120 -20.10 -22.34 -13.09
CA ILE A 120 -18.62 -22.31 -13.07
C ILE A 120 -18.08 -22.65 -11.68
N LEU A 121 -18.67 -22.07 -10.63
CA LEU A 121 -18.21 -22.27 -9.25
C LEU A 121 -18.44 -23.70 -8.72
N ARG A 122 -19.30 -24.48 -9.36
CA ARG A 122 -19.59 -25.87 -9.01
C ARG A 122 -18.79 -26.88 -9.84
N LEU A 123 -18.04 -26.40 -10.82
CA LEU A 123 -17.16 -27.25 -11.61
C LEU A 123 -16.08 -27.88 -10.71
N PRO A 124 -15.69 -29.14 -10.94
CA PRO A 124 -14.59 -29.79 -10.20
C PRO A 124 -13.28 -28.98 -10.22
N GLU A 125 -13.05 -28.20 -11.27
CA GLU A 125 -11.88 -27.35 -11.48
C GLU A 125 -11.76 -26.20 -10.46
N ALA A 126 -12.84 -25.85 -9.74
CA ALA A 126 -12.85 -24.82 -8.71
C ALA A 126 -11.77 -25.04 -7.64
N SER A 127 -11.54 -26.29 -7.21
CA SER A 127 -10.47 -26.60 -6.25
C SER A 127 -9.07 -26.40 -6.85
N ASN A 128 -8.91 -26.67 -8.14
CA ASN A 128 -7.64 -26.52 -8.85
C ASN A 128 -7.28 -25.03 -9.01
N HIS A 129 -8.25 -24.18 -9.39
CA HIS A 129 -8.07 -22.73 -9.46
C HIS A 129 -7.63 -22.15 -8.11
N ARG A 130 -8.32 -22.55 -7.03
CA ARG A 130 -7.98 -22.13 -5.68
C ARG A 130 -6.58 -22.55 -5.28
N SER A 131 -6.22 -23.83 -5.47
CA SER A 131 -4.86 -24.31 -5.17
C SER A 131 -3.80 -23.55 -5.97
N HIS A 132 -4.04 -23.34 -7.26
CA HIS A 132 -3.12 -22.63 -8.14
C HIS A 132 -2.90 -21.19 -7.69
N LEU A 133 -3.99 -20.45 -7.39
CA LEU A 133 -3.89 -19.09 -6.86
C LEU A 133 -3.12 -19.07 -5.54
N THR A 134 -3.41 -20.02 -4.64
CA THR A 134 -2.73 -20.06 -3.35
C THR A 134 -1.22 -20.29 -3.50
N ASP A 135 -0.80 -21.19 -4.39
CA ASP A 135 0.63 -21.46 -4.64
C ASP A 135 1.33 -20.30 -5.35
N LEU A 136 0.63 -19.63 -6.27
CA LEU A 136 1.09 -18.38 -6.88
C LEU A 136 1.36 -17.31 -5.82
N LEU A 137 0.39 -17.06 -4.94
CA LEU A 137 0.47 -16.05 -3.88
C LEU A 137 1.59 -16.37 -2.88
N LYS A 138 1.77 -17.64 -2.51
CA LYS A 138 2.91 -18.08 -1.67
C LYS A 138 4.23 -17.71 -2.31
N THR A 139 4.40 -18.05 -3.59
CA THR A 139 5.62 -17.79 -4.35
C THR A 139 5.89 -16.28 -4.44
N GLN A 140 4.86 -15.49 -4.73
CA GLN A 140 4.96 -14.03 -4.83
C GLN A 140 5.33 -13.37 -3.50
N LEU A 141 4.64 -13.69 -2.40
CA LEU A 141 4.93 -13.11 -1.08
C LEU A 141 6.32 -13.50 -0.60
N ARG A 142 6.70 -14.77 -0.77
CA ARG A 142 8.05 -15.25 -0.45
C ARG A 142 9.11 -14.46 -1.21
N THR A 143 8.97 -14.35 -2.53
CA THR A 143 9.91 -13.62 -3.38
C THR A 143 10.01 -12.15 -2.97
N ALA A 144 8.87 -11.51 -2.67
CA ALA A 144 8.82 -10.13 -2.23
C ALA A 144 9.54 -9.92 -0.88
N LEU A 145 9.42 -10.87 0.05
CA LEU A 145 10.15 -10.84 1.33
C LEU A 145 11.66 -11.10 1.13
N GLU A 146 12.03 -12.12 0.36
CA GLU A 146 13.45 -12.49 0.11
C GLU A 146 14.26 -11.36 -0.55
N ALA A 147 13.60 -10.47 -1.31
CA ALA A 147 14.24 -9.26 -1.84
C ALA A 147 14.83 -8.36 -0.73
N HIS A 148 14.25 -8.38 0.46
CA HIS A 148 14.62 -7.54 1.61
C HIS A 148 15.26 -8.29 2.78
N LEU A 149 15.32 -9.62 2.72
CA LEU A 149 15.89 -10.48 3.75
C LEU A 149 17.27 -11.03 3.34
N ASP A 150 18.15 -11.23 4.31
CA ASP A 150 19.40 -11.98 4.21
C ASP A 150 19.33 -13.22 5.10
N ASN A 151 19.60 -14.38 4.49
CA ASN A 151 19.58 -15.71 5.13
C ASN A 151 18.39 -15.91 6.11
N PRO A 152 17.12 -15.74 5.68
CA PRO A 152 15.99 -15.96 6.57
C PRO A 152 15.89 -17.44 7.00
N PRO A 153 15.35 -17.74 8.19
CA PRO A 153 15.05 -19.11 8.60
C PRO A 153 14.02 -19.71 7.63
N MET A 154 14.49 -20.52 6.67
CA MET A 154 13.69 -20.96 5.52
C MET A 154 12.42 -21.73 5.92
N SER A 155 12.50 -22.57 6.96
CA SER A 155 11.36 -23.35 7.46
C SER A 155 10.24 -22.45 8.01
N ASP A 156 10.61 -21.41 8.75
CA ASP A 156 9.66 -20.52 9.41
C ASP A 156 9.03 -19.56 8.39
N LEU A 157 9.83 -19.12 7.40
CA LEU A 157 9.38 -18.28 6.31
C LEU A 157 8.35 -19.02 5.44
N ASP A 158 8.68 -20.21 4.95
CA ASP A 158 7.79 -20.97 4.06
C ASP A 158 6.48 -21.36 4.77
N GLY A 159 6.57 -21.82 6.03
CA GLY A 159 5.39 -22.16 6.83
C GLY A 159 4.50 -20.96 7.12
N GLY A 160 5.09 -19.82 7.54
CA GLY A 160 4.35 -18.59 7.83
C GLY A 160 3.67 -18.01 6.58
N VAL A 161 4.40 -17.94 5.47
CA VAL A 161 3.86 -17.48 4.16
C VAL A 161 2.71 -18.38 3.72
N HIS A 162 2.88 -19.70 3.81
CA HIS A 162 1.82 -20.66 3.49
C HIS A 162 0.54 -20.38 4.29
N MET A 163 0.64 -20.29 5.61
CA MET A 163 -0.54 -20.07 6.48
C MET A 163 -1.25 -18.74 6.19
N ILE A 164 -0.49 -17.67 5.93
CA ILE A 164 -1.04 -16.35 5.60
C ILE A 164 -1.79 -16.41 4.27
N CYS A 165 -1.17 -16.95 3.22
CA CYS A 165 -1.78 -17.05 1.90
C CYS A 165 -3.03 -17.94 1.89
N GLU A 166 -3.01 -19.09 2.56
CA GLU A 166 -4.18 -19.98 2.70
C GLU A 166 -5.36 -19.24 3.34
N LEU A 167 -5.12 -18.52 4.45
CA LEU A 167 -6.18 -17.78 5.13
C LEU A 167 -6.70 -16.61 4.28
N ALA A 168 -5.81 -15.88 3.59
CA ALA A 168 -6.18 -14.78 2.71
C ALA A 168 -7.05 -15.27 1.53
N VAL A 169 -6.68 -16.40 0.90
CA VAL A 169 -7.45 -17.03 -0.19
C VAL A 169 -8.81 -17.52 0.32
N ALA A 170 -8.87 -18.14 1.50
CA ALA A 170 -10.13 -18.53 2.11
C ALA A 170 -11.04 -17.31 2.37
N MET A 171 -10.47 -16.18 2.82
CA MET A 171 -11.22 -14.92 2.98
C MET A 171 -11.72 -14.38 1.64
N LEU A 172 -10.90 -14.45 0.59
CA LEU A 172 -11.24 -14.03 -0.76
C LEU A 172 -12.45 -14.77 -1.32
N GLY A 173 -12.60 -16.07 -1.02
CA GLY A 173 -13.79 -16.84 -1.42
C GLY A 173 -15.10 -16.37 -0.77
N HIS A 174 -15.04 -15.68 0.36
CA HIS A 174 -16.23 -15.23 1.07
C HIS A 174 -16.58 -13.75 0.80
N LEU A 175 -15.60 -12.89 0.50
CA LEU A 175 -15.83 -11.47 0.32
C LEU A 175 -16.88 -11.15 -0.77
N PRO A 176 -16.86 -11.80 -1.95
CA PRO A 176 -17.88 -11.55 -2.96
C PRO A 176 -19.30 -11.96 -2.57
N GLN A 177 -19.42 -12.95 -1.68
CA GLN A 177 -20.69 -13.49 -1.22
C GLN A 177 -21.38 -12.58 -0.19
N GLU A 178 -20.68 -11.57 0.33
CA GLU A 178 -21.29 -10.67 1.31
C GLU A 178 -22.36 -9.78 0.68
N SER A 179 -23.49 -9.64 1.37
CA SER A 179 -24.54 -8.67 1.03
C SER A 179 -24.20 -7.23 1.44
N ARG A 180 -22.99 -7.00 1.92
CA ARG A 180 -22.50 -5.73 2.44
C ARG A 180 -21.20 -5.36 1.76
N ASP A 181 -20.94 -4.06 1.60
CA ASP A 181 -19.69 -3.61 1.01
C ASP A 181 -18.56 -3.60 2.06
N VAL A 182 -17.88 -4.74 2.19
CA VAL A 182 -16.71 -4.88 3.06
C VAL A 182 -15.51 -4.28 2.36
N THR A 183 -14.98 -3.20 2.93
CA THR A 183 -13.77 -2.51 2.46
C THR A 183 -12.59 -2.93 3.34
N ILE A 184 -11.44 -3.16 2.70
CA ILE A 184 -10.19 -3.61 3.32
C ILE A 184 -9.11 -2.61 2.92
N GLU A 185 -8.42 -2.00 3.88
CA GLU A 185 -7.53 -0.86 3.62
C GLU A 185 -6.22 -0.97 4.39
N TYR A 186 -5.16 -0.47 3.76
CA TYR A 186 -3.86 -0.24 4.38
C TYR A 186 -3.51 1.25 4.32
N PHE A 187 -2.92 1.78 5.38
CA PHE A 187 -2.58 3.20 5.48
C PHE A 187 -1.07 3.41 5.36
N LEU A 188 -0.65 4.26 4.42
CA LEU A 188 0.75 4.55 4.17
C LEU A 188 1.35 5.47 5.26
N PRO A 189 2.68 5.44 5.45
CA PRO A 189 3.37 6.49 6.19
C PRO A 189 2.99 7.88 5.68
N GLY A 190 2.73 8.79 6.61
CA GLY A 190 2.32 10.16 6.34
C GLY A 190 0.81 10.36 6.13
N SER A 191 0.00 9.30 6.09
CA SER A 191 -1.47 9.39 6.08
C SER A 191 -1.99 10.10 7.33
N ALA A 192 -3.10 10.84 7.18
CA ALA A 192 -3.78 11.47 8.30
C ALA A 192 -4.32 10.41 9.28
N LEU A 193 -4.17 10.64 10.58
CA LEU A 193 -4.71 9.74 11.60
C LEU A 193 -6.24 9.78 11.59
N ASN A 194 -6.87 8.61 11.43
CA ASN A 194 -8.30 8.43 11.55
C ASN A 194 -8.59 7.46 12.69
N THR A 195 -9.01 7.98 13.85
CA THR A 195 -9.25 7.18 15.06
C THR A 195 -10.44 6.22 14.95
N ASP A 196 -11.30 6.38 13.96
CA ASP A 196 -12.40 5.44 13.69
C ASP A 196 -11.86 4.18 13.03
N LEU A 197 -10.95 4.31 12.07
CA LEU A 197 -10.37 3.18 11.33
C LEU A 197 -9.05 2.67 11.92
N MET A 198 -8.43 3.43 12.82
CA MET A 198 -7.09 3.13 13.35
C MET A 198 -7.10 2.98 14.86
N LYS A 199 -6.20 2.13 15.35
CA LYS A 199 -5.91 1.93 16.77
C LYS A 199 -4.44 2.26 17.00
N LEU A 200 -4.16 3.22 17.88
CA LEU A 200 -2.80 3.58 18.26
C LEU A 200 -2.14 2.42 19.03
N GLU A 201 -0.93 2.08 18.60
CA GLU A 201 -0.06 1.09 19.24
C GLU A 201 1.18 1.78 19.85
N SER A 202 1.82 1.07 20.78
CA SER A 202 3.06 1.52 21.43
C SER A 202 4.09 0.38 21.43
N GLY A 203 5.34 0.68 21.78
CA GLY A 203 6.39 -0.35 21.90
C GLY A 203 7.32 -0.47 20.70
N ILE A 204 7.40 0.56 19.84
CA ILE A 204 8.57 0.78 18.98
C ILE A 204 9.30 2.05 19.44
N PRO A 205 10.63 2.16 19.24
CA PRO A 205 11.37 3.38 19.56
C PRO A 205 10.81 4.59 18.80
N ALA A 206 10.83 5.77 19.40
CA ALA A 206 10.46 7.02 18.73
C ALA A 206 11.32 7.23 17.46
N LEU A 207 10.77 7.93 16.46
CA LEU A 207 11.49 8.21 15.22
C LEU A 207 12.43 9.39 15.47
N THR A 208 13.75 9.16 15.48
CA THR A 208 14.75 10.22 15.71
C THR A 208 15.47 10.64 14.45
N THR A 209 15.91 9.67 13.65
CA THR A 209 16.56 9.92 12.35
C THR A 209 16.18 8.78 11.44
N SER A 210 15.40 9.08 10.41
CA SER A 210 14.93 8.10 9.44
C SER A 210 16.04 7.66 8.49
N ILE A 211 15.88 6.48 7.88
CA ILE A 211 16.76 6.02 6.79
C ILE A 211 16.76 7.03 5.63
N ALA A 212 15.60 7.63 5.32
CA ALA A 212 15.50 8.62 4.24
C ALA A 212 16.31 9.89 4.50
N GLU A 213 16.32 10.38 5.74
CA GLU A 213 17.14 11.53 6.15
C GLU A 213 18.63 11.22 6.04
N GLU A 214 19.08 10.06 6.52
CA GLU A 214 20.48 9.64 6.41
C GLU A 214 20.96 9.54 4.95
N MET A 215 20.12 9.01 4.06
CA MET A 215 20.45 8.92 2.63
C MET A 215 20.58 10.30 1.98
N THR A 216 19.75 11.26 2.42
CA THR A 216 19.79 12.65 1.93
C THR A 216 21.03 13.38 2.45
N GLU A 217 21.36 13.21 3.73
CA GLU A 217 22.59 13.76 4.33
C GLU A 217 23.83 13.24 3.60
N ARG A 218 23.95 11.92 3.40
CA ARG A 218 25.07 11.29 2.67
C ARG A 218 25.17 11.74 1.22
N GLY A 219 24.04 11.92 0.53
CA GLY A 219 24.00 12.44 -0.83
C GLY A 219 24.48 13.90 -0.93
N SER A 220 24.17 14.71 0.09
CA SER A 220 24.61 16.11 0.16
C SER A 220 26.13 16.22 0.36
N VAL A 221 26.73 15.40 1.23
CA VAL A 221 28.20 15.46 1.49
C VAL A 221 29.02 15.06 0.26
N ASN A 222 28.53 14.14 -0.56
CA ASN A 222 29.19 13.76 -1.82
C ASN A 222 29.10 14.87 -2.89
N SER A 223 28.07 15.70 -2.86
CA SER A 223 27.92 16.82 -3.79
C SER A 223 28.80 18.02 -3.42
N GLU A 224 29.06 18.25 -2.12
CA GLU A 224 29.95 19.33 -1.66
C GLU A 224 31.44 19.05 -1.95
N LEU A 225 31.84 17.78 -2.09
CA LEU A 225 33.21 17.40 -2.45
C LEU A 225 33.53 17.59 -3.95
N THR A 226 32.52 17.77 -4.80
CA THR A 226 32.71 18.04 -6.24
C THR A 226 32.74 19.52 -6.62
N ASP A 227 32.44 20.45 -5.70
CA ASP A 227 32.38 21.91 -6.01
C ASP A 227 33.62 22.70 -5.53
N SER A 228 34.72 22.00 -5.21
CA SER A 228 35.97 22.61 -4.71
C SER A 228 37.10 22.67 -5.73
N ASN A 229 36.85 22.41 -7.02
CA ASN A 229 37.95 22.31 -8.00
C ASN A 229 37.69 22.98 -9.37
N ASP A 230 37.08 24.16 -9.39
CA ASP A 230 37.17 25.05 -10.56
C ASP A 230 37.35 26.52 -10.16
N ARG A 231 38.62 26.90 -9.96
CA ARG A 231 39.08 28.30 -10.02
C ARG A 231 40.26 28.41 -10.99
N ALA A 232 39.95 28.67 -12.25
CA ALA A 232 40.86 29.34 -13.19
C ALA A 232 40.06 30.11 -14.26
N SER A 233 39.86 31.40 -13.99
CA SER A 233 39.75 32.57 -14.88
C SER A 233 39.66 32.37 -16.41
N THR A 234 38.72 33.05 -17.06
CA THR A 234 38.98 34.21 -17.97
C THR A 234 37.69 35.00 -18.27
N GLU A 235 37.78 36.31 -18.06
CA GLU A 235 36.84 37.42 -18.30
C GLU A 235 36.70 37.79 -19.81
N LEU A 236 35.50 38.02 -20.39
CA LEU A 236 34.83 39.32 -20.79
C LEU A 236 34.15 39.12 -22.18
N PRO A 237 33.27 40.03 -22.69
CA PRO A 237 32.23 40.83 -22.05
C PRO A 237 30.84 40.75 -22.74
N SER A 238 29.88 41.37 -22.07
CA SER A 238 28.47 41.57 -22.43
C SER A 238 28.17 42.11 -23.83
N ARG A 239 27.02 41.71 -24.40
CA ARG A 239 26.22 42.59 -25.27
C ARG A 239 24.72 42.34 -25.11
N ARG A 240 24.06 43.26 -24.39
CA ARG A 240 22.60 43.48 -24.50
C ARG A 240 22.28 44.04 -25.88
N ARG A 241 21.21 43.55 -26.51
CA ARG A 241 20.31 44.37 -27.34
C ARG A 241 18.96 43.68 -27.56
N ASN A 242 17.91 44.27 -27.02
CA ASN A 242 16.53 44.07 -27.48
C ASN A 242 16.34 44.89 -28.77
N MET A 243 15.68 44.33 -29.79
CA MET A 243 14.87 45.07 -30.78
C MET A 243 13.75 44.17 -31.34
N LEU A 244 12.52 44.47 -30.91
CA LEU A 244 11.29 44.75 -31.68
C LEU A 244 10.91 43.96 -32.96
N SER A 245 9.60 43.66 -32.99
CA SER A 245 8.67 43.59 -34.13
C SER A 245 8.54 42.22 -34.82
N ALA A 246 7.47 41.47 -34.53
CA ALA A 246 6.15 41.51 -35.18
C ALA A 246 6.10 40.74 -36.51
N PHE A 247 5.25 39.70 -36.60
CA PHE A 247 4.04 39.67 -37.42
C PHE A 247 3.40 38.26 -37.43
N THR A 248 2.09 38.25 -37.16
CA THR A 248 1.04 37.34 -37.66
C THR A 248 1.06 35.82 -37.41
N GLY A 249 -0.05 35.32 -36.84
CA GLY A 249 -0.76 34.21 -37.49
C GLY A 249 -1.33 33.08 -36.62
N HIS A 250 -2.53 33.31 -36.07
CA HIS A 250 -3.68 32.38 -36.08
C HIS A 250 -3.68 31.01 -35.34
N LYS A 251 -4.72 30.91 -34.48
CA LYS A 251 -5.67 29.79 -34.23
C LYS A 251 -5.35 28.67 -33.20
N LYS A 252 -6.26 28.66 -32.20
CA LYS A 252 -6.94 27.56 -31.49
C LYS A 252 -6.12 26.57 -30.64
N GLY A 253 -6.43 26.57 -29.34
CA GLY A 253 -6.22 25.44 -28.43
C GLY A 253 -6.29 25.84 -26.96
N HIS A 254 -7.48 25.81 -26.35
CA HIS A 254 -7.61 25.76 -24.89
C HIS A 254 -7.49 24.31 -24.42
N PRO A 255 -6.61 24.03 -23.45
CA PRO A 255 -7.02 23.21 -22.32
C PRO A 255 -6.91 24.03 -21.03
N ALA A 256 -7.97 23.96 -20.23
CA ALA A 256 -8.06 24.55 -18.92
C ALA A 256 -7.13 23.82 -17.93
N GLN A 257 -6.06 24.51 -17.54
CA GLN A 257 -5.69 24.77 -16.15
C GLN A 257 -5.97 23.66 -15.11
N GLY A 258 -5.20 22.57 -15.16
CA GLY A 258 -4.90 21.74 -13.99
C GLY A 258 -3.72 22.35 -13.24
N LYS A 259 -4.01 23.09 -12.16
CA LYS A 259 -3.02 23.80 -11.35
C LYS A 259 -2.28 22.79 -10.45
N LEU A 260 -1.18 22.23 -10.95
CA LEU A 260 -0.17 21.56 -10.13
C LEU A 260 0.78 22.61 -9.55
N ASN A 261 0.39 23.20 -8.43
CA ASN A 261 1.34 23.70 -7.41
C ASN A 261 1.38 22.58 -6.35
N GLY A 262 2.51 22.06 -5.90
CA GLY A 262 3.89 22.52 -5.97
C GLY A 262 4.52 22.21 -4.60
N GLY A 263 5.81 21.85 -4.63
CA GLY A 263 6.68 22.02 -3.46
C GLY A 263 6.87 20.78 -2.58
N SER A 264 8.01 20.12 -2.80
CA SER A 264 8.73 19.40 -1.75
C SER A 264 8.81 20.26 -0.48
N SER A 265 8.28 19.73 0.61
CA SER A 265 8.69 20.07 1.97
C SER A 265 8.57 18.82 2.83
N THR A 266 9.68 18.09 2.90
CA THR A 266 9.98 17.12 3.94
C THR A 266 10.18 17.86 5.25
N SER A 267 9.08 18.24 5.88
CA SER A 267 9.05 18.61 7.29
C SER A 267 7.83 17.93 7.90
N LEU A 268 8.05 16.79 8.54
CA LEU A 268 7.07 16.10 9.40
C LEU A 268 6.67 16.92 10.65
N ALA A 269 7.08 18.20 10.72
CA ALA A 269 6.76 19.13 11.80
C ALA A 269 5.53 20.00 11.44
N GLY A 270 4.37 19.36 11.31
CA GLY A 270 3.07 20.02 11.26
C GLY A 270 2.12 19.30 12.22
N LYS A 271 1.45 20.06 13.09
CA LYS A 271 0.56 19.69 14.22
C LYS A 271 -0.62 18.72 13.95
N GLU A 272 -0.60 17.95 12.87
CA GLU A 272 -1.55 16.87 12.63
C GLU A 272 -0.89 15.54 12.99
N ASP A 273 -1.54 14.75 13.86
CA ASP A 273 -1.10 13.39 14.14
C ASP A 273 -1.13 12.59 12.82
N ARG A 274 0.05 12.23 12.31
CA ARG A 274 0.22 11.43 11.11
C ARG A 274 0.64 10.02 11.45
N VAL A 275 0.17 9.08 10.65
CA VAL A 275 0.61 7.69 10.71
C VAL A 275 2.10 7.65 10.37
N ARG A 276 2.94 7.19 11.30
CA ARG A 276 4.31 6.81 10.99
C ARG A 276 4.31 5.47 10.27
N LEU A 277 3.64 4.48 10.86
CA LEU A 277 3.64 3.11 10.36
C LEU A 277 2.33 2.41 10.69
N ALA A 278 1.62 1.90 9.69
CA ALA A 278 0.54 0.94 9.90
C ALA A 278 1.10 -0.48 9.90
N VAL A 279 0.72 -1.30 10.88
CA VAL A 279 1.23 -2.68 11.04
C VAL A 279 0.12 -3.72 10.92
N GLY A 280 -1.00 -3.33 10.35
CA GLY A 280 -2.13 -4.20 10.08
C GLY A 280 -3.11 -3.50 9.14
N ILE A 281 -4.20 -4.19 8.89
CA ILE A 281 -5.22 -3.80 7.92
C ILE A 281 -6.46 -3.31 8.68
N ALA A 282 -7.14 -2.29 8.15
CA ALA A 282 -8.48 -1.94 8.58
C ALA A 282 -9.50 -2.68 7.72
N ALA A 283 -10.57 -3.17 8.35
CA ALA A 283 -11.71 -3.73 7.64
C ALA A 283 -12.99 -3.11 8.19
N HIS A 284 -13.86 -2.63 7.30
CA HIS A 284 -15.10 -1.99 7.70
C HIS A 284 -16.19 -2.26 6.67
N VAL A 285 -17.45 -2.18 7.09
CA VAL A 285 -18.60 -2.14 6.20
C VAL A 285 -18.89 -0.67 5.92
N ARG A 286 -18.81 -0.26 4.64
CA ARG A 286 -19.06 1.12 4.22
C ARG A 286 -20.42 1.60 4.73
N GLU A 287 -20.46 2.80 5.29
CA GLU A 287 -21.64 3.43 5.92
C GLU A 287 -22.30 2.68 7.09
N ARG A 288 -21.71 1.60 7.63
CA ARG A 288 -22.38 0.80 8.69
C ARG A 288 -21.54 0.51 9.92
N GLY A 289 -20.23 0.33 9.80
CA GLY A 289 -19.39 0.13 10.98
C GLY A 289 -18.07 -0.58 10.74
N ILE A 290 -17.24 -0.55 11.77
CA ILE A 290 -15.87 -1.08 11.76
C ILE A 290 -15.86 -2.56 12.15
N LEU A 291 -15.15 -3.38 11.38
CA LEU A 291 -14.93 -4.81 11.69
C LEU A 291 -13.62 -5.01 12.44
N VAL A 292 -12.55 -4.35 11.98
CA VAL A 292 -11.21 -4.33 12.59
C VAL A 292 -10.57 -2.97 12.30
N LYS A 293 -9.92 -2.40 13.32
CA LYS A 293 -9.12 -1.18 13.18
C LYS A 293 -7.68 -1.53 12.81
N ALA A 294 -7.06 -0.77 11.91
CA ALA A 294 -5.65 -0.91 11.60
C ALA A 294 -4.81 -0.50 12.84
N PRO A 295 -3.90 -1.35 13.35
CA PRO A 295 -2.93 -0.93 14.35
C PRO A 295 -1.89 -0.01 13.70
N VAL A 296 -1.68 1.17 14.28
CA VAL A 296 -0.78 2.20 13.75
C VAL A 296 0.11 2.80 14.83
N PHE A 297 1.32 3.19 14.44
CA PHE A 297 2.23 4.00 15.24
C PHE A 297 2.26 5.43 14.70
N THR A 298 2.45 6.39 15.60
CA THR A 298 2.73 7.79 15.26
C THR A 298 4.24 8.07 15.39
N ALA A 299 4.68 9.23 14.91
CA ALA A 299 6.09 9.62 14.95
C ALA A 299 6.57 10.12 16.32
N VAL A 300 5.65 10.31 17.27
CA VAL A 300 5.88 10.87 18.62
C VAL A 300 6.28 9.77 19.60
#